data_AF-A0A8H7I9B9-F1
#
_entry.id   AF-A0A8H7I9B9-F1
#
_cell.length_a   1.000
_cell.length_b   1.000
_cell.length_c   1.000
_cell.angle_alpha   90.00
_cell.angle_beta   90.00
_cell.angle_gamma   90.00
#
_symmetry.space_group_name_H-M   'P 1'
#
loop_
_entity.id
_entity.type
_entity.pdbx_description
1 polymer ?
#
loop_
_entity_poly.entity_id
_entity_poly.type
_entity_poly.pdbx_seq_one_letter_code
_entity_poly.pdbx_strand_id
1 'polypeptide(L)'
;MASQISKKRKFVADGVFRAELGEFFTANWPRRDTLDIIIRATRTQDVLGEKGRRIRELTSLIQKRFKFPENSLDLYAEKVQSRGLSAVAQCESLRYKLLGGLAVRRACYGVLRFVMESGAKGCEVVVSGKLRAARAKSMKFTDGFMIHSGQPARDFVDYAVRHVLLRQGVLGIKVKIMKGWDPTGNLGPKKPLPDTVTIQEPPIDKVVAEPTSEHAGAAEPISAPAPLRQPKFRSLDEDHHLFPFPPASSRLGATISSLYYYLTWEYHVYDSTGVENVIQSSYSDPRPALCLPTTRSSRKERQGPNYTGPPTFPPLEYDRHRSPISSLSKNPWVIRAVKAIAPFMGYYSKTTTAIRETRPMYAKCGERLEQETDFLYKAHIAGIECALPPTYQTWFQFTLLHVLILTARLRALPPDDSRTYQAELINHFFLDIEHRMRAVLGPKVPERIVKGYLNEMRDQWRGGGVAFDLGIIDTDATLAGMIWRNLFASRDGKERRVLLASAQDIELPSSLYKFVVHVRRELKRLEGISDEDIKLGHIGEWGTVSSIQAPEGAADYEAWQATGQTIRTGGKQAAASG
;
A
#
# COMPACT_ATOMS: atom_id res chain seq x y z
N MET A 1 -12.66 36.07 8.57
CA MET A 1 -13.52 35.40 7.57
C MET A 1 -13.30 33.89 7.67
N ALA A 2 -14.35 33.07 7.55
CA ALA A 2 -14.18 31.62 7.44
C ALA A 2 -13.63 31.28 6.04
N SER A 3 -12.60 30.42 5.95
CA SER A 3 -12.08 30.01 4.65
C SER A 3 -13.03 29.02 3.98
N GLN A 4 -13.35 29.25 2.70
CA GLN A 4 -14.35 28.48 1.98
C GLN A 4 -13.74 27.17 1.45
N ILE A 5 -13.56 26.19 2.34
CA ILE A 5 -12.92 24.91 2.02
C ILE A 5 -13.88 24.01 1.22
N SER A 6 -13.43 23.52 0.05
CA SER A 6 -14.22 22.60 -0.78
C SER A 6 -14.52 21.27 -0.08
N LYS A 7 -15.68 20.65 -0.38
CA LYS A 7 -16.15 19.42 0.29
C LYS A 7 -15.07 18.31 0.31
N LYS A 8 -14.36 18.10 -0.82
CA LYS A 8 -13.24 17.15 -0.92
C LYS A 8 -12.11 17.48 0.07
N ARG A 9 -11.64 18.74 0.10
CA ARG A 9 -10.58 19.19 1.04
C ARG A 9 -11.03 19.10 2.50
N LYS A 10 -12.31 19.36 2.80
CA LYS A 10 -12.87 19.20 4.15
C LYS A 10 -12.83 17.74 4.63
N PHE A 11 -13.26 16.77 3.81
CA PHE A 11 -13.18 15.35 4.18
C PHE A 11 -11.75 14.86 4.39
N VAL A 12 -10.79 15.34 3.58
CA VAL A 12 -9.36 15.03 3.78
C VAL A 12 -8.84 15.67 5.07
N ALA A 13 -9.20 16.92 5.39
CA ALA A 13 -8.80 17.57 6.64
C ALA A 13 -9.39 16.88 7.88
N ASP A 14 -10.70 16.60 7.91
CA ASP A 14 -11.38 15.84 8.97
C ASP A 14 -10.75 14.43 9.12
N GLY A 15 -10.28 13.83 8.01
CA GLY A 15 -9.58 12.53 7.98
C GLY A 15 -8.15 12.57 8.51
N VAL A 16 -7.35 13.57 8.14
CA VAL A 16 -5.99 13.76 8.67
C VAL A 16 -6.02 14.09 10.16
N PHE A 17 -6.97 14.93 10.59
CA PHE A 17 -7.24 15.20 12.01
C PHE A 17 -7.54 13.92 12.80
N ARG A 18 -8.38 13.03 12.25
CA ARG A 18 -8.65 11.70 12.81
C ARG A 18 -7.41 10.80 12.87
N ALA A 19 -6.56 10.82 11.84
CA ALA A 19 -5.33 10.03 11.82
C ALA A 19 -4.28 10.54 12.82
N GLU A 20 -4.14 11.86 12.97
CA GLU A 20 -3.20 12.47 13.93
C GLU A 20 -3.66 12.27 15.39
N LEU A 21 -4.96 12.43 15.66
CA LEU A 21 -5.53 12.03 16.96
C LEU A 21 -5.49 10.50 17.16
N GLY A 22 -5.56 9.71 16.08
CA GLY A 22 -5.37 8.27 16.10
C GLY A 22 -3.97 7.88 16.56
N GLU A 23 -2.92 8.48 16.01
CA GLU A 23 -1.54 8.20 16.47
C GLU A 23 -1.28 8.73 17.91
N PHE A 24 -1.98 9.79 18.34
CA PHE A 24 -1.81 10.39 19.68
C PHE A 24 -2.64 9.73 20.80
N PHE A 25 -3.85 9.24 20.49
CA PHE A 25 -4.81 8.68 21.46
C PHE A 25 -5.33 7.28 21.13
N THR A 26 -5.04 6.75 19.95
CA THR A 26 -5.65 5.56 19.33
C THR A 26 -7.12 5.36 19.72
N ALA A 27 -7.96 6.36 19.39
CA ALA A 27 -9.40 6.41 19.65
C ALA A 27 -10.13 7.29 18.60
N ASN A 28 -11.44 7.06 18.40
CA ASN A 28 -12.26 7.77 17.40
C ASN A 28 -13.45 8.49 18.07
N TRP A 29 -14.39 9.05 17.29
CA TRP A 29 -15.49 9.89 17.78
C TRP A 29 -16.68 9.95 16.80
N PRO A 30 -17.94 10.06 17.28
CA PRO A 30 -19.09 10.54 16.53
C PRO A 30 -19.18 12.08 16.58
N ARG A 31 -19.83 12.72 15.60
CA ARG A 31 -19.89 14.20 15.48
C ARG A 31 -21.11 14.79 16.20
N ARG A 32 -20.89 15.84 16.99
CA ARG A 32 -21.88 16.84 17.42
C ARG A 32 -21.34 18.24 17.11
N ASP A 33 -22.11 19.27 17.44
CA ASP A 33 -21.77 20.67 17.13
C ASP A 33 -20.75 21.27 18.11
N THR A 34 -20.62 20.69 19.30
CA THR A 34 -19.42 20.74 20.15
C THR A 34 -18.44 19.62 19.76
N LEU A 35 -17.13 19.85 19.91
CA LEU A 35 -16.12 18.84 19.60
C LEU A 35 -15.91 17.89 20.78
N ASP A 36 -16.84 16.95 20.95
CA ASP A 36 -16.81 15.93 21.99
C ASP A 36 -15.83 14.79 21.60
N ILE A 37 -14.68 14.66 22.27
CA ILE A 37 -13.73 13.55 22.06
C ILE A 37 -13.91 12.48 23.14
N ILE A 38 -14.41 11.31 22.74
CA ILE A 38 -14.65 10.16 23.63
C ILE A 38 -13.50 9.16 23.54
N ILE A 39 -12.55 9.25 24.48
CA ILE A 39 -11.43 8.31 24.63
C ILE A 39 -11.95 6.98 25.19
N ARG A 40 -11.96 5.93 24.36
CA ARG A 40 -12.25 4.56 24.81
C ARG A 40 -11.01 3.95 25.47
N ALA A 41 -11.12 3.55 26.74
CA ALA A 41 -9.99 3.03 27.51
C ALA A 41 -10.37 1.79 28.34
N THR A 42 -9.39 0.92 28.61
CA THR A 42 -9.57 -0.23 29.53
C THR A 42 -9.45 0.17 31.01
N ARG A 43 -8.72 1.25 31.31
CA ARG A 43 -8.57 1.85 32.65
C ARG A 43 -8.81 3.36 32.55
N THR A 44 -10.05 3.81 32.75
CA THR A 44 -10.46 5.22 32.59
C THR A 44 -9.84 6.14 33.64
N GLN A 45 -9.64 5.66 34.87
CA GLN A 45 -9.05 6.44 35.97
C GLN A 45 -7.63 6.95 35.66
N ASP A 46 -6.83 6.18 34.90
CA ASP A 46 -5.49 6.61 34.47
C ASP A 46 -5.56 7.77 33.46
N VAL A 47 -6.53 7.73 32.54
CA VAL A 47 -6.79 8.78 31.53
C VAL A 47 -7.14 10.09 32.22
N LEU A 48 -8.05 10.00 33.19
CA LEU A 48 -8.47 11.11 34.03
C LEU A 48 -7.29 11.68 34.82
N GLY A 49 -6.53 10.80 35.47
CA GLY A 49 -5.45 11.14 36.39
C GLY A 49 -5.96 11.78 37.68
N GLU A 50 -5.03 12.13 38.57
CA GLU A 50 -5.32 12.75 39.87
C GLU A 50 -6.26 13.96 39.73
N LYS A 51 -7.46 13.88 40.32
CA LYS A 51 -8.50 14.93 40.26
C LYS A 51 -8.82 15.44 38.84
N GLY A 52 -8.65 14.60 37.80
CA GLY A 52 -8.84 14.99 36.40
C GLY A 52 -7.70 15.83 35.82
N ARG A 53 -6.50 15.82 36.42
CA ARG A 53 -5.36 16.60 35.94
C ARG A 53 -4.94 16.22 34.52
N ARG A 54 -4.75 14.93 34.24
CA ARG A 54 -4.25 14.46 32.94
C ARG A 54 -5.23 14.79 31.82
N ILE A 55 -6.54 14.60 32.02
CA ILE A 55 -7.50 14.88 30.93
C ILE A 55 -7.50 16.37 30.55
N ARG A 56 -7.35 17.30 31.53
CA ARG A 56 -7.20 18.74 31.25
C ARG A 56 -5.87 19.09 30.56
N GLU A 57 -4.77 18.45 30.96
CA GLU A 57 -3.48 18.57 30.26
C GLU A 57 -3.59 18.11 28.79
N LEU A 58 -4.30 17.00 28.54
CA LEU A 58 -4.56 16.48 27.20
C LEU A 58 -5.46 17.41 26.36
N THR A 59 -6.58 17.90 26.91
CA THR A 59 -7.45 18.91 26.27
C THR A 59 -6.64 20.15 25.86
N SER A 60 -5.78 20.64 26.77
CA SER A 60 -4.92 21.80 26.54
C SER A 60 -3.91 21.58 25.40
N LEU A 61 -3.38 20.37 25.26
CA LEU A 61 -2.45 20.01 24.17
C LEU A 61 -3.16 19.98 22.81
N ILE A 62 -4.37 19.41 22.74
CA ILE A 62 -5.16 19.34 21.50
C ILE A 62 -5.58 20.75 21.05
N GLN A 63 -6.14 21.56 21.96
CA GLN A 63 -6.53 22.95 21.68
C GLN A 63 -5.35 23.75 21.10
N LYS A 64 -4.17 23.66 21.73
CA LYS A 64 -2.94 24.33 21.25
C LYS A 64 -2.39 23.76 19.93
N ARG A 65 -2.48 22.44 19.71
CA ARG A 65 -2.00 21.78 18.48
C ARG A 65 -2.83 22.18 17.26
N PHE A 66 -4.16 22.12 17.37
CA PHE A 66 -5.08 22.35 16.26
C PHE A 66 -5.64 23.78 16.22
N LYS A 67 -5.25 24.65 17.17
CA LYS A 67 -5.65 26.05 17.28
C LYS A 67 -7.17 26.23 17.42
N PHE A 68 -7.82 25.34 18.16
CA PHE A 68 -9.21 25.49 18.52
C PHE A 68 -9.38 26.64 19.54
N PRO A 69 -10.49 27.41 19.48
CA PRO A 69 -10.78 28.40 20.51
C PRO A 69 -11.01 27.73 21.87
N GLU A 70 -10.71 28.46 22.94
CA GLU A 70 -10.85 27.95 24.30
C GLU A 70 -12.32 27.56 24.59
N ASN A 71 -12.52 26.49 25.38
CA ASN A 71 -13.82 25.91 25.71
C ASN A 71 -14.66 25.38 24.53
N SER A 72 -14.09 25.16 23.34
CA SER A 72 -14.78 24.51 22.19
C SER A 72 -14.57 22.99 22.06
N LEU A 73 -13.78 22.41 22.96
CA LEU A 73 -13.32 21.02 22.92
C LEU A 73 -13.44 20.39 24.31
N ASP A 74 -14.27 19.35 24.41
CA ASP A 74 -14.47 18.56 25.63
C ASP A 74 -13.98 17.12 25.45
N LEU A 75 -13.36 16.57 26.50
CA LEU A 75 -12.79 15.23 26.51
C LEU A 75 -13.49 14.35 27.54
N TYR A 76 -14.00 13.20 27.08
CA TYR A 76 -14.64 12.18 27.91
C TYR A 76 -13.83 10.88 27.88
N ALA A 77 -13.88 10.10 28.96
CA ALA A 77 -13.19 8.81 29.08
C ALA A 77 -14.21 7.68 29.29
N GLU A 78 -14.50 6.91 28.24
CA GLU A 78 -15.44 5.78 28.28
C GLU A 78 -14.69 4.45 28.51
N LYS A 79 -15.31 3.53 29.24
CA LYS A 79 -14.74 2.19 29.47
C LYS A 79 -15.02 1.28 28.27
N VAL A 80 -14.00 0.63 27.71
CA VAL A 80 -14.18 -0.44 26.71
C VAL A 80 -14.93 -1.60 27.36
N GLN A 81 -16.13 -1.89 26.85
CA GLN A 81 -17.04 -2.92 27.38
C GLN A 81 -16.35 -4.30 27.43
N SER A 82 -15.94 -4.83 26.27
CA SER A 82 -15.34 -6.15 26.12
C SER A 82 -13.83 -6.08 25.86
N ARG A 83 -13.02 -5.83 26.90
CA ARG A 83 -11.55 -5.69 26.77
C ARG A 83 -10.83 -6.90 26.13
N GLY A 84 -11.45 -8.08 26.11
CA GLY A 84 -10.92 -9.27 25.46
C GLY A 84 -11.07 -9.30 23.94
N LEU A 85 -12.11 -8.65 23.40
CA LEU A 85 -12.45 -8.67 21.96
C LEU A 85 -11.78 -7.54 21.15
N SER A 86 -11.06 -6.63 21.81
CA SER A 86 -10.26 -5.58 21.15
C SER A 86 -8.85 -6.10 20.88
N ALA A 87 -8.42 -6.13 19.61
CA ALA A 87 -7.10 -6.65 19.25
C ALA A 87 -5.97 -5.81 19.86
N VAL A 88 -6.17 -4.48 20.03
CA VAL A 88 -5.17 -3.46 20.56
C VAL A 88 -5.07 -3.98 22.06
N ALA A 89 -6.17 -4.10 22.81
CA ALA A 89 -6.09 -4.28 24.27
C ALA A 89 -5.25 -5.52 24.65
N GLN A 90 -5.26 -6.51 23.77
CA GLN A 90 -4.46 -7.73 23.83
C GLN A 90 -3.04 -7.56 23.27
N CYS A 91 -2.86 -6.84 22.16
CA CYS A 91 -1.55 -6.54 21.57
C CYS A 91 -0.66 -5.67 22.49
N GLU A 92 -1.22 -4.65 23.15
CA GLU A 92 -0.52 -3.89 24.20
C GLU A 92 -0.30 -4.75 25.45
N SER A 93 -1.31 -5.50 25.92
CA SER A 93 -1.10 -6.42 27.06
C SER A 93 0.05 -7.40 26.80
N LEU A 94 0.19 -7.90 25.57
CA LEU A 94 1.30 -8.75 25.16
C LEU A 94 2.64 -7.98 25.13
N ARG A 95 2.66 -6.73 24.64
CA ARG A 95 3.84 -5.85 24.70
C ARG A 95 4.33 -5.64 26.13
N TYR A 96 3.46 -5.30 27.08
CA TYR A 96 3.86 -5.17 28.49
C TYR A 96 4.27 -6.50 29.13
N LYS A 97 3.61 -7.62 28.82
CA LYS A 97 4.03 -8.96 29.27
C LYS A 97 5.46 -9.30 28.80
N LEU A 98 5.82 -8.97 27.55
CA LEU A 98 7.18 -9.18 27.02
C LEU A 98 8.21 -8.20 27.60
N LEU A 99 7.85 -6.93 27.84
CA LEU A 99 8.72 -5.95 28.51
C LEU A 99 9.01 -6.34 29.97
N GLY A 100 8.02 -6.85 30.68
CA GLY A 100 8.16 -7.44 32.02
C GLY A 100 8.87 -8.80 32.07
N GLY A 101 9.59 -9.18 31.02
CA GLY A 101 10.43 -10.38 30.99
C GLY A 101 9.69 -11.72 30.89
N LEU A 102 8.36 -11.74 30.71
CA LEU A 102 7.59 -12.98 30.65
C LEU A 102 7.93 -13.77 29.37
N ALA A 103 8.26 -15.05 29.53
CA ALA A 103 8.67 -15.91 28.42
C ALA A 103 7.62 -15.94 27.29
N VAL A 104 8.07 -15.73 26.04
CA VAL A 104 7.21 -15.45 24.87
C VAL A 104 6.03 -16.42 24.71
N ARG A 105 6.26 -17.74 24.83
CA ARG A 105 5.19 -18.75 24.75
C ARG A 105 4.13 -18.56 25.85
N ARG A 106 4.55 -18.34 27.10
CA ARG A 106 3.67 -18.10 28.26
C ARG A 106 2.88 -16.80 28.10
N ALA A 107 3.52 -15.75 27.59
CA ALA A 107 2.87 -14.47 27.31
C ALA A 107 1.80 -14.58 26.20
N CYS A 108 2.10 -15.30 25.11
CA CYS A 108 1.17 -15.48 23.99
C CYS A 108 -0.03 -16.36 24.36
N TYR A 109 0.19 -17.54 24.97
CA TYR A 109 -0.92 -18.40 25.41
C TYR A 109 -1.77 -17.72 26.50
N GLY A 110 -1.16 -16.96 27.42
CA GLY A 110 -1.85 -16.10 28.40
C GLY A 110 -2.48 -14.82 27.82
N VAL A 111 -2.57 -14.68 26.50
CA VAL A 111 -3.37 -13.68 25.79
C VAL A 111 -4.43 -14.41 24.95
N LEU A 112 -4.01 -15.36 24.13
CA LEU A 112 -4.87 -16.20 23.29
C LEU A 112 -5.98 -16.88 24.12
N ARG A 113 -5.65 -17.49 25.27
CA ARG A 113 -6.65 -18.08 26.16
C ARG A 113 -7.66 -17.06 26.68
N PHE A 114 -7.19 -15.88 27.11
CA PHE A 114 -8.05 -14.80 27.61
C PHE A 114 -8.98 -14.24 26.52
N VAL A 115 -8.56 -14.25 25.25
CA VAL A 115 -9.38 -13.88 24.09
C VAL A 115 -10.51 -14.90 23.86
N MET A 116 -10.19 -16.19 23.88
CA MET A 116 -11.19 -17.26 23.72
C MET A 116 -12.17 -17.29 24.90
N GLU A 117 -11.68 -17.15 26.14
CA GLU A 117 -12.50 -16.98 27.36
C GLU A 117 -13.39 -15.73 27.33
N SER A 118 -13.08 -14.75 26.46
CA SER A 118 -13.89 -13.54 26.24
C SER A 118 -14.92 -13.67 25.10
N GLY A 119 -15.15 -14.87 24.58
CA GLY A 119 -16.17 -15.14 23.55
C GLY A 119 -15.74 -14.85 22.11
N ALA A 120 -14.44 -14.81 21.80
CA ALA A 120 -13.97 -14.71 20.43
C ALA A 120 -14.22 -16.01 19.65
N LYS A 121 -14.57 -15.91 18.35
CA LYS A 121 -14.71 -17.08 17.47
C LYS A 121 -13.35 -17.70 17.10
N GLY A 122 -12.27 -16.91 17.17
CA GLY A 122 -10.89 -17.37 17.08
C GLY A 122 -9.87 -16.26 17.26
N CYS A 123 -8.61 -16.65 17.49
CA CYS A 123 -7.49 -15.74 17.77
C CYS A 123 -6.22 -16.19 17.03
N GLU A 124 -5.49 -15.24 16.45
CA GLU A 124 -4.14 -15.46 15.91
C GLU A 124 -3.17 -14.46 16.53
N VAL A 125 -2.16 -14.96 17.26
CA VAL A 125 -1.05 -14.17 17.81
C VAL A 125 0.22 -14.56 17.07
N VAL A 126 0.89 -13.59 16.45
CA VAL A 126 2.19 -13.76 15.78
C VAL A 126 3.23 -12.87 16.45
N VAL A 127 4.35 -13.45 16.87
CA VAL A 127 5.50 -12.71 17.39
C VAL A 127 6.72 -12.99 16.52
N SER A 128 7.26 -11.94 15.90
CA SER A 128 8.35 -12.01 14.92
C SER A 128 9.55 -11.15 15.32
N GLY A 129 10.75 -11.73 15.32
CA GLY A 129 12.00 -11.01 15.59
C GLY A 129 13.10 -11.89 16.19
N LYS A 130 14.05 -11.28 16.90
CA LYS A 130 15.14 -11.98 17.61
C LYS A 130 14.66 -12.48 18.98
N LEU A 131 14.15 -13.71 19.02
CA LEU A 131 13.52 -14.28 20.23
C LEU A 131 14.50 -14.96 21.21
N ARG A 132 15.63 -15.49 20.71
CA ARG A 132 16.65 -16.21 21.51
C ARG A 132 17.99 -16.35 20.80
N ALA A 133 17.99 -16.39 19.48
CA ALA A 133 19.17 -16.52 18.62
C ALA A 133 19.37 -15.26 17.75
N ALA A 134 20.58 -15.09 17.20
CA ALA A 134 20.92 -13.94 16.36
C ALA A 134 20.07 -13.82 15.08
N ARG A 135 19.65 -14.96 14.50
CA ARG A 135 18.71 -15.02 13.36
C ARG A 135 17.28 -14.84 13.85
N ALA A 136 16.52 -13.96 13.20
CA ALA A 136 15.11 -13.76 13.48
C ALA A 136 14.28 -15.03 13.23
N LYS A 137 13.22 -15.20 14.01
CA LYS A 137 12.19 -16.24 13.85
C LYS A 137 10.80 -15.60 13.96
N SER A 138 9.80 -16.23 13.35
CA SER A 138 8.39 -15.92 13.56
C SER A 138 7.74 -17.08 14.30
N MET A 139 6.93 -16.79 15.31
CA MET A 139 6.12 -17.77 16.03
C MET A 139 4.66 -17.37 15.89
N LYS A 140 3.85 -18.26 15.31
CA LYS A 140 2.39 -18.13 15.20
C LYS A 140 1.74 -19.05 16.24
N PHE A 141 0.76 -18.51 16.96
CA PHE A 141 -0.11 -19.20 17.89
C PHE A 141 -1.55 -18.95 17.42
N THR A 142 -2.35 -20.00 17.30
CA THR A 142 -3.72 -19.93 16.76
C THR A 142 -4.66 -20.79 17.57
N ASP A 143 -5.89 -20.31 17.75
CA ASP A 143 -6.98 -21.03 18.40
C ASP A 143 -8.32 -20.57 17.79
N GLY A 144 -9.33 -21.44 17.82
CA GLY A 144 -10.62 -21.23 17.15
C GLY A 144 -10.54 -21.04 15.63
N PHE A 145 -11.56 -20.40 15.08
CA PHE A 145 -11.77 -20.20 13.64
C PHE A 145 -11.35 -18.78 13.20
N MET A 146 -10.62 -18.67 12.08
CA MET A 146 -10.02 -17.41 11.62
C MET A 146 -10.07 -17.28 10.10
N ILE A 147 -10.91 -16.37 9.60
CA ILE A 147 -11.03 -16.03 8.18
C ILE A 147 -9.87 -15.12 7.71
N HIS A 148 -9.58 -15.16 6.40
CA HIS A 148 -8.40 -14.53 5.80
C HIS A 148 -8.68 -13.75 4.50
N SER A 149 -9.90 -13.82 3.96
CA SER A 149 -10.28 -13.34 2.64
C SER A 149 -11.70 -12.78 2.60
N GLY A 150 -12.04 -12.06 1.53
CA GLY A 150 -13.35 -11.44 1.33
C GLY A 150 -13.63 -10.22 2.22
N GLN A 151 -14.81 -9.62 2.06
CA GLN A 151 -15.28 -8.53 2.92
C GLN A 151 -15.47 -8.95 4.39
N PRO A 152 -15.96 -10.17 4.72
CA PRO A 152 -16.09 -10.59 6.13
C PRO A 152 -14.78 -10.52 6.93
N ALA A 153 -13.62 -10.69 6.30
CA ALA A 153 -12.31 -10.55 6.96
C ALA A 153 -11.95 -9.10 7.35
N ARG A 154 -12.71 -8.09 6.89
CA ARG A 154 -12.64 -6.71 7.36
C ARG A 154 -13.65 -6.43 8.47
N ASP A 155 -14.84 -7.04 8.38
CA ASP A 155 -15.96 -6.75 9.28
C ASP A 155 -15.87 -7.53 10.62
N PHE A 156 -15.41 -8.78 10.57
CA PHE A 156 -15.33 -9.69 11.73
C PHE A 156 -13.96 -9.75 12.40
N VAL A 157 -12.87 -9.48 11.67
CA VAL A 157 -11.50 -9.66 12.18
C VAL A 157 -10.88 -8.33 12.57
N ASP A 158 -10.92 -8.04 13.86
CA ASP A 158 -10.14 -6.97 14.48
C ASP A 158 -8.66 -7.40 14.48
N TYR A 159 -7.76 -6.57 13.96
CA TYR A 159 -6.33 -6.89 13.91
C TYR A 159 -5.50 -5.65 14.21
N ALA A 160 -4.31 -5.88 14.78
CA ALA A 160 -3.33 -4.82 14.89
C ALA A 160 -1.89 -5.33 15.06
N VAL A 161 -0.95 -4.39 14.97
CA VAL A 161 0.50 -4.59 15.08
C VAL A 161 1.07 -3.64 16.12
N ARG A 162 2.01 -4.12 16.94
CA ARG A 162 2.79 -3.29 17.88
C ARG A 162 4.25 -3.73 17.94
N HIS A 163 5.11 -2.78 18.31
CA HIS A 163 6.56 -2.97 18.40
C HIS A 163 7.03 -3.00 19.86
N VAL A 164 7.82 -4.02 20.21
CA VAL A 164 8.42 -4.18 21.54
C VAL A 164 9.92 -3.96 21.42
N LEU A 165 10.43 -2.94 22.13
CA LEU A 165 11.86 -2.66 22.19
C LEU A 165 12.48 -3.49 23.31
N LEU A 166 13.30 -4.48 22.96
CA LEU A 166 14.08 -5.28 23.91
C LEU A 166 15.57 -5.02 23.72
N ARG A 167 16.40 -5.38 24.71
CA ARG A 167 17.87 -5.18 24.67
C ARG A 167 18.56 -5.84 23.46
N GLN A 168 17.96 -6.84 22.82
CA GLN A 168 18.48 -7.51 21.62
C GLN A 168 18.02 -6.88 20.29
N GLY A 169 17.11 -5.89 20.34
CA GLY A 169 16.44 -5.28 19.19
C GLY A 169 14.92 -5.32 19.32
N VAL A 170 14.23 -4.94 18.24
CA VAL A 170 12.77 -4.86 18.20
C VAL A 170 12.13 -6.21 17.88
N LEU A 171 11.06 -6.57 18.60
CA LEU A 171 10.09 -7.59 18.18
C LEU A 171 8.84 -6.92 17.61
N GLY A 172 8.28 -7.49 16.54
CA GLY A 172 6.92 -7.21 16.10
C GLY A 172 5.95 -8.19 16.73
N ILE A 173 4.88 -7.68 17.34
CA ILE A 173 3.67 -8.43 17.68
C ILE A 173 2.62 -8.11 16.61
N LYS A 174 1.88 -9.12 16.17
CA LYS A 174 0.59 -8.97 15.48
C LYS A 174 -0.45 -9.81 16.22
N VAL A 175 -1.61 -9.24 16.49
CA VAL A 175 -2.78 -9.94 17.02
C VAL A 175 -3.93 -9.79 16.03
N LYS A 176 -4.65 -10.88 15.77
CA LYS A 176 -5.98 -10.90 15.15
C LYS A 176 -6.98 -11.52 16.11
N ILE A 177 -8.19 -11.00 16.16
CA ILE A 177 -9.33 -11.56 16.90
C ILE A 177 -10.52 -11.59 15.95
N MET A 178 -11.04 -12.78 15.67
CA MET A 178 -12.31 -12.93 14.97
C MET A 178 -13.43 -12.82 16.00
N LYS A 179 -14.23 -11.77 15.89
CA LYS A 179 -15.41 -11.53 16.75
C LYS A 179 -16.52 -12.54 16.41
N GLY A 180 -17.38 -12.81 17.38
CA GLY A 180 -18.63 -13.53 17.13
C GLY A 180 -19.58 -12.69 16.28
N TRP A 181 -20.58 -13.33 15.67
CA TRP A 181 -21.77 -12.62 15.19
C TRP A 181 -22.64 -12.28 16.39
N ASP A 182 -23.20 -11.06 16.42
CA ASP A 182 -24.03 -10.56 17.51
C ASP A 182 -25.19 -9.73 16.92
N PRO A 183 -26.46 -10.22 17.00
CA PRO A 183 -27.62 -9.48 16.49
C PRO A 183 -27.77 -8.07 17.08
N THR A 184 -27.33 -7.86 18.32
CA THR A 184 -27.39 -6.55 18.99
C THR A 184 -26.30 -5.59 18.49
N GLY A 185 -25.19 -6.12 17.99
CA GLY A 185 -24.06 -5.37 17.44
C GLY A 185 -23.15 -4.73 18.49
N ASN A 186 -23.15 -5.21 19.73
CA ASN A 186 -22.36 -4.67 20.84
C ASN A 186 -20.97 -5.30 20.93
N LEU A 187 -20.88 -6.63 20.71
CA LEU A 187 -19.65 -7.42 20.84
C LEU A 187 -19.02 -7.77 19.48
N GLY A 188 -19.81 -7.71 18.39
CA GLY A 188 -19.40 -8.07 17.03
C GLY A 188 -20.29 -7.42 15.96
N PRO A 189 -20.08 -7.74 14.67
CA PRO A 189 -20.91 -7.22 13.59
C PRO A 189 -22.34 -7.79 13.65
N LYS A 190 -23.32 -6.93 13.29
CA LYS A 190 -24.76 -7.29 13.23
C LYS A 190 -25.10 -8.25 12.09
N LYS A 191 -24.43 -8.09 10.94
CA LYS A 191 -24.62 -8.96 9.77
C LYS A 191 -23.99 -10.32 10.06
N PRO A 192 -24.66 -11.45 9.81
CA PRO A 192 -24.05 -12.78 9.91
C PRO A 192 -22.98 -12.98 8.82
N LEU A 193 -22.23 -14.09 8.91
CA LEU A 193 -21.35 -14.50 7.81
C LEU A 193 -22.21 -14.88 6.59
N PRO A 194 -21.79 -14.53 5.35
CA PRO A 194 -22.61 -14.75 4.16
C PRO A 194 -22.91 -16.23 3.90
N ASP A 195 -22.02 -17.12 4.35
CA ASP A 195 -22.14 -18.57 4.16
C ASP A 195 -22.96 -19.26 5.27
N THR A 196 -23.47 -18.51 6.26
CA THR A 196 -24.19 -19.06 7.43
C THR A 196 -25.70 -18.91 7.25
N VAL A 197 -26.33 -19.95 6.69
CA VAL A 197 -27.79 -20.06 6.56
C VAL A 197 -28.38 -20.59 7.87
N THR A 198 -29.20 -19.80 8.54
CA THR A 198 -30.01 -20.24 9.69
C THR A 198 -31.33 -20.81 9.19
N ILE A 199 -31.42 -22.13 9.10
CA ILE A 199 -32.70 -22.82 8.86
C ILE A 199 -33.54 -22.66 10.13
N GLN A 200 -34.75 -22.13 10.00
CA GLN A 200 -35.73 -22.11 11.08
C GLN A 200 -36.48 -23.44 11.09
N GLU A 201 -36.64 -24.05 12.26
CA GLU A 201 -37.50 -25.22 12.41
C GLU A 201 -38.96 -24.79 12.16
N PRO A 202 -39.76 -25.57 11.41
CA PRO A 202 -41.15 -25.24 11.19
C PRO A 202 -41.92 -25.28 12.53
N PRO A 203 -42.92 -24.40 12.72
CA PRO A 203 -43.80 -24.52 13.88
C PRO A 203 -44.47 -25.90 13.85
N ILE A 204 -44.68 -26.50 15.03
CA ILE A 204 -45.37 -27.78 15.13
C ILE A 204 -46.86 -27.54 14.86
N ASP A 205 -47.27 -27.74 13.61
CA ASP A 205 -48.67 -27.74 13.22
C ASP A 205 -49.43 -28.77 14.06
N LYS A 206 -50.42 -28.28 14.82
CA LYS A 206 -51.31 -29.15 15.59
C LYS A 206 -52.14 -29.96 14.58
N VAL A 207 -52.01 -31.29 14.61
CA VAL A 207 -52.81 -32.16 13.75
C VAL A 207 -54.29 -32.03 14.14
N VAL A 208 -55.03 -31.27 13.34
CA VAL A 208 -56.48 -31.08 13.49
C VAL A 208 -57.16 -32.39 13.06
N ALA A 209 -57.54 -33.20 14.03
CA ALA A 209 -58.17 -34.51 13.79
C ALA A 209 -59.62 -34.41 13.29
N GLU A 210 -60.32 -33.33 13.65
CA GLU A 210 -61.74 -33.09 13.32
C GLU A 210 -61.94 -31.63 12.87
N PRO A 211 -62.79 -31.35 11.86
CA PRO A 211 -62.95 -30.01 11.30
C PRO A 211 -63.75 -29.07 12.22
N THR A 212 -63.06 -28.33 13.06
CA THR A 212 -63.63 -27.29 13.93
C THR A 212 -63.84 -25.96 13.19
N SER A 213 -65.05 -25.39 13.25
CA SER A 213 -65.38 -24.09 12.65
C SER A 213 -65.30 -22.94 13.67
N GLU A 214 -64.30 -22.07 13.55
CA GLU A 214 -64.25 -20.82 14.33
C GLU A 214 -65.11 -19.73 13.69
N HIS A 215 -66.19 -19.32 14.35
CA HIS A 215 -67.06 -18.24 13.89
C HIS A 215 -66.54 -16.86 14.33
N ALA A 216 -65.76 -16.22 13.46
CA ALA A 216 -65.26 -14.85 13.65
C ALA A 216 -66.38 -13.79 13.52
N GLY A 217 -67.35 -13.77 14.45
CA GLY A 217 -68.51 -12.87 14.33
C GLY A 217 -69.62 -12.98 15.38
N ALA A 218 -69.33 -13.39 16.62
CA ALA A 218 -70.28 -13.27 17.73
C ALA A 218 -69.62 -12.52 18.90
N ALA A 219 -70.23 -11.42 19.34
CA ALA A 219 -69.83 -10.76 20.57
C ALA A 219 -70.31 -11.58 21.77
N GLU A 220 -69.41 -11.95 22.69
CA GLU A 220 -69.82 -12.58 23.94
C GLU A 220 -70.73 -11.62 24.74
N PRO A 221 -71.85 -12.10 25.32
CA PRO A 221 -72.72 -11.26 26.13
C PRO A 221 -71.98 -10.81 27.39
N ILE A 222 -72.07 -9.51 27.70
CA ILE A 222 -71.38 -8.88 28.84
C ILE A 222 -71.85 -9.52 30.16
N SER A 223 -71.03 -10.40 30.73
CA SER A 223 -71.22 -10.91 32.08
C SER A 223 -70.73 -9.89 33.12
N ALA A 224 -71.42 -9.83 34.27
CA ALA A 224 -71.24 -8.77 35.26
C ALA A 224 -69.82 -8.75 35.90
N PRO A 225 -69.31 -7.59 36.33
CA PRO A 225 -67.92 -7.43 36.76
C PRO A 225 -67.60 -8.16 38.07
N ALA A 226 -66.53 -8.97 38.05
CA ALA A 226 -65.91 -9.52 39.25
C ALA A 226 -65.14 -8.44 40.04
N PRO A 227 -65.05 -8.54 41.39
CA PRO A 227 -64.54 -7.45 42.23
C PRO A 227 -63.03 -7.21 42.11
N LEU A 228 -62.65 -5.94 42.26
CA LEU A 228 -61.27 -5.44 42.18
C LEU A 228 -60.34 -6.12 43.20
N ARG A 229 -59.37 -6.92 42.72
CA ARG A 229 -58.22 -7.34 43.52
C ARG A 229 -57.21 -6.20 43.62
N GLN A 230 -57.11 -5.59 44.80
CA GLN A 230 -56.08 -4.59 45.12
C GLN A 230 -54.66 -5.17 45.00
N PRO A 231 -53.65 -4.35 44.67
CA PRO A 231 -52.26 -4.81 44.55
C PRO A 231 -51.71 -5.21 45.92
N LYS A 232 -51.17 -6.43 46.03
CA LYS A 232 -50.40 -6.85 47.21
C LYS A 232 -49.05 -6.14 47.23
N PHE A 233 -49.00 -5.03 47.96
CA PHE A 233 -47.76 -4.46 48.48
C PHE A 233 -47.05 -5.55 49.30
N ARG A 234 -45.81 -5.92 48.95
CA ARG A 234 -44.98 -6.78 49.80
C ARG A 234 -44.04 -5.88 50.58
N SER A 235 -44.34 -5.74 51.88
CA SER A 235 -43.54 -4.96 52.82
C SER A 235 -42.14 -5.55 53.02
N LEU A 236 -41.29 -4.73 53.62
CA LEU A 236 -39.96 -5.10 54.09
C LEU A 236 -40.01 -5.97 55.36
N ASP A 237 -38.80 -6.42 55.72
CA ASP A 237 -38.31 -6.81 57.04
C ASP A 237 -38.62 -8.21 57.62
N GLU A 238 -37.50 -8.83 58.04
CA GLU A 238 -37.26 -9.90 59.02
C GLU A 238 -37.97 -11.28 58.81
N ASP A 239 -37.33 -12.43 59.06
CA ASP A 239 -36.21 -12.68 59.99
C ASP A 239 -35.22 -13.80 59.55
N HIS A 240 -34.19 -14.03 60.37
CA HIS A 240 -32.99 -14.88 60.22
C HIS A 240 -33.12 -16.33 59.65
N HIS A 241 -32.08 -16.79 58.93
CA HIS A 241 -31.09 -17.79 59.45
C HIS A 241 -29.90 -18.14 58.50
N LEU A 242 -28.67 -17.96 59.02
CA LEU A 242 -27.34 -18.56 58.71
C LEU A 242 -26.93 -19.02 57.27
N PHE A 243 -26.03 -18.24 56.65
CA PHE A 243 -24.64 -18.57 56.23
C PHE A 243 -24.17 -20.04 56.01
N PRO A 244 -23.32 -20.33 54.98
CA PRO A 244 -21.92 -19.82 54.98
C PRO A 244 -21.28 -19.37 53.65
N PHE A 245 -20.19 -18.60 53.79
CA PHE A 245 -19.24 -18.17 52.74
C PHE A 245 -18.17 -19.24 52.42
N PRO A 246 -17.60 -19.26 51.20
CA PRO A 246 -16.22 -19.68 50.96
C PRO A 246 -15.22 -18.53 51.28
N PRO A 247 -14.00 -18.82 51.74
CA PRO A 247 -13.20 -17.86 52.52
C PRO A 247 -12.25 -16.96 51.71
N ALA A 248 -11.91 -15.81 52.30
CA ALA A 248 -10.69 -15.09 51.97
C ALA A 248 -9.48 -15.77 52.63
N SER A 249 -8.37 -15.93 51.90
CA SER A 249 -7.08 -16.34 52.47
C SER A 249 -6.03 -15.26 52.22
N SER A 250 -5.42 -14.78 53.30
CA SER A 250 -4.31 -13.84 53.26
C SER A 250 -3.00 -14.58 53.62
N ARG A 251 -1.93 -14.29 52.88
CA ARG A 251 -0.56 -14.37 53.41
C ARG A 251 0.40 -13.48 52.61
N LEU A 252 1.32 -12.88 53.36
CA LEU A 252 2.22 -11.82 52.96
C LEU A 252 3.28 -12.28 51.95
N GLY A 253 3.74 -11.35 51.10
CA GLY A 253 4.84 -11.54 50.16
C GLY A 253 5.19 -10.22 49.47
N ALA A 254 5.89 -9.32 50.17
CA ALA A 254 6.14 -7.97 49.69
C ALA A 254 7.34 -7.88 48.72
N THR A 255 7.22 -7.09 47.65
CA THR A 255 8.39 -6.44 47.02
C THR A 255 8.00 -5.18 46.22
N ILE A 256 8.31 -4.03 46.82
CA ILE A 256 8.75 -2.74 46.26
C ILE A 256 8.59 -2.52 44.74
N SER A 257 7.77 -1.50 44.41
CA SER A 257 7.93 -0.46 43.36
C SER A 257 8.84 -0.70 42.13
N SER A 258 8.27 -0.55 40.93
CA SER A 258 8.72 0.50 40.00
C SER A 258 7.65 0.87 38.94
N LEU A 259 7.86 1.99 38.25
CA LEU A 259 6.94 2.63 37.30
C LEU A 259 6.84 1.89 35.94
N TYR A 260 5.77 2.12 35.16
CA TYR A 260 5.80 2.83 33.84
C TYR A 260 4.55 2.62 32.93
N TYR A 261 3.76 3.69 32.81
CA TYR A 261 3.09 4.28 31.62
C TYR A 261 2.19 3.49 30.59
N TYR A 262 0.90 3.91 30.54
CA TYR A 262 -0.03 4.30 29.42
C TYR A 262 0.07 3.70 27.98
N LEU A 263 -0.99 3.55 27.15
CA LEU A 263 -2.49 3.45 27.26
C LEU A 263 -3.10 3.17 25.83
N THR A 264 -4.40 3.47 25.58
CA THR A 264 -5.16 3.70 24.29
C THR A 264 -5.70 2.48 23.53
N TRP A 265 -6.96 2.45 23.00
CA TRP A 265 -7.53 1.45 22.02
C TRP A 265 -8.79 1.94 21.21
N GLU A 266 -8.96 1.43 19.97
CA GLU A 266 -9.83 1.96 18.88
C GLU A 266 -11.34 1.52 18.86
N TYR A 267 -12.03 1.63 17.71
CA TYR A 267 -13.47 1.95 17.55
C TYR A 267 -14.19 1.19 16.40
N HIS A 268 -15.53 1.32 16.31
CA HIS A 268 -16.40 0.92 15.19
C HIS A 268 -17.44 2.03 14.88
N VAL A 269 -18.05 2.06 13.68
CA VAL A 269 -19.00 3.11 13.24
C VAL A 269 -20.23 2.51 12.56
N TYR A 270 -21.41 3.10 12.81
CA TYR A 270 -22.66 2.90 12.06
C TYR A 270 -23.29 4.27 11.75
N ASP A 271 -24.13 4.33 10.71
CA ASP A 271 -24.97 5.50 10.38
C ASP A 271 -26.47 5.17 10.55
N SER A 272 -27.34 6.14 10.30
CA SER A 272 -28.56 6.39 11.09
C SER A 272 -29.88 6.36 10.32
N THR A 273 -29.85 6.20 8.98
CA THR A 273 -31.01 6.53 8.11
C THR A 273 -31.64 5.35 7.35
N GLY A 274 -31.06 4.15 7.39
CA GLY A 274 -31.76 2.90 7.04
C GLY A 274 -32.19 2.68 5.58
N VAL A 275 -31.86 3.58 4.64
CA VAL A 275 -32.23 3.47 3.20
C VAL A 275 -30.97 3.46 2.33
N GLU A 276 -30.86 2.46 1.45
CA GLU A 276 -29.69 2.24 0.59
C GLU A 276 -29.83 2.98 -0.75
N ASN A 277 -29.16 4.12 -0.89
CA ASN A 277 -29.05 4.85 -2.17
C ASN A 277 -27.68 4.59 -2.81
N VAL A 278 -27.65 3.72 -3.81
CA VAL A 278 -26.43 3.33 -4.52
C VAL A 278 -26.01 4.42 -5.51
N ILE A 279 -24.88 5.08 -5.24
CA ILE A 279 -24.12 5.82 -6.26
C ILE A 279 -22.75 5.16 -6.38
N GLN A 280 -22.53 4.45 -7.48
CA GLN A 280 -21.25 3.79 -7.76
C GLN A 280 -20.17 4.82 -8.08
N SER A 281 -19.31 5.11 -7.10
CA SER A 281 -18.00 5.73 -7.33
C SER A 281 -16.93 4.64 -7.20
N SER A 282 -16.58 4.00 -8.31
CA SER A 282 -15.60 2.90 -8.38
C SER A 282 -14.17 3.37 -8.15
N TYR A 283 -13.84 3.74 -6.91
CA TYR A 283 -12.49 4.09 -6.51
C TYR A 283 -11.77 2.86 -5.95
N SER A 284 -10.99 2.20 -6.81
CA SER A 284 -10.15 1.05 -6.44
C SER A 284 -8.93 1.51 -5.64
N ASP A 285 -9.13 1.73 -4.33
CA ASP A 285 -8.09 2.26 -3.45
C ASP A 285 -6.86 1.31 -3.44
N PRO A 286 -5.64 1.80 -3.72
CA PRO A 286 -4.50 0.94 -3.95
C PRO A 286 -4.03 0.25 -2.67
N ARG A 287 -3.43 -0.94 -2.84
CA ARG A 287 -2.85 -1.73 -1.75
C ARG A 287 -1.88 -0.84 -0.95
N PRO A 288 -1.90 -0.90 0.40
CA PRO A 288 -0.99 -0.09 1.21
C PRO A 288 0.46 -0.34 0.79
N ALA A 289 1.20 0.74 0.55
CA ALA A 289 2.52 0.66 -0.03
C ALA A 289 3.45 -0.24 0.80
N LEU A 290 4.23 -1.09 0.12
CA LEU A 290 5.29 -1.86 0.75
C LEU A 290 6.43 -0.93 1.14
N CYS A 291 6.30 -0.28 2.30
CA CYS A 291 7.39 0.41 2.99
C CYS A 291 8.46 -0.62 3.38
N LEU A 292 9.38 -0.88 2.45
CA LEU A 292 10.65 -1.54 2.76
C LEU A 292 11.33 -0.73 3.88
N PRO A 293 11.68 -1.35 5.01
CA PRO A 293 12.18 -0.61 6.15
C PRO A 293 13.57 -0.08 5.86
N THR A 294 13.70 1.24 5.71
CA THR A 294 15.01 1.93 5.68
C THR A 294 15.68 1.75 7.03
N THR A 295 16.46 0.67 7.19
CA THR A 295 17.09 0.32 8.45
C THR A 295 18.15 1.35 8.82
N ARG A 296 17.83 2.28 9.73
CA ARG A 296 18.78 3.23 10.32
C ARG A 296 19.75 2.51 11.26
N SER A 297 20.67 1.76 10.67
CA SER A 297 21.82 1.19 11.37
C SER A 297 22.78 2.31 11.72
N SER A 298 23.20 2.40 12.98
CA SER A 298 24.34 3.20 13.42
C SER A 298 25.65 2.53 12.97
N ARG A 299 25.87 2.46 11.65
CA ARG A 299 27.10 1.96 11.05
C ARG A 299 28.18 3.02 11.28
N LYS A 300 29.27 2.67 11.99
CA LYS A 300 30.47 3.52 12.03
C LYS A 300 30.92 3.76 10.58
N GLU A 301 30.99 5.02 10.20
CA GLU A 301 31.41 5.44 8.88
C GLU A 301 32.88 5.09 8.70
N ARG A 302 33.16 4.16 7.77
CA ARG A 302 34.47 4.12 7.12
C ARG A 302 34.31 4.97 5.88
N GLN A 303 34.96 6.13 5.87
CA GLN A 303 35.02 6.99 4.70
C GLN A 303 35.57 6.17 3.52
N GLY A 304 34.81 6.11 2.43
CA GLY A 304 35.35 5.71 1.14
C GLY A 304 36.26 6.82 0.60
N PRO A 305 37.04 6.57 -0.46
CA PRO A 305 37.82 7.63 -1.11
C PRO A 305 36.88 8.73 -1.62
N ASN A 306 37.16 9.98 -1.23
CA ASN A 306 36.38 11.15 -1.66
C ASN A 306 36.51 11.35 -3.17
N TYR A 307 35.40 11.21 -3.90
CA TYR A 307 35.36 11.46 -5.34
C TYR A 307 34.90 12.89 -5.60
N THR A 308 35.85 13.80 -5.83
CA THR A 308 35.59 15.22 -6.12
C THR A 308 35.48 15.47 -7.62
N GLY A 309 34.40 14.98 -8.23
CA GLY A 309 34.08 15.23 -9.63
C GLY A 309 32.79 14.53 -10.07
N PRO A 310 32.13 14.97 -11.16
CA PRO A 310 31.07 14.19 -11.77
C PRO A 310 31.64 12.85 -12.26
N PRO A 311 30.91 11.73 -12.17
CA PRO A 311 31.37 10.47 -12.72
C PRO A 311 31.48 10.59 -14.24
N THR A 312 32.70 10.51 -14.77
CA THR A 312 32.91 10.24 -16.19
C THR A 312 32.35 8.86 -16.49
N PHE A 313 31.16 8.82 -17.08
CA PHE A 313 30.61 7.58 -17.64
C PHE A 313 31.66 7.04 -18.63
N PRO A 314 32.20 5.83 -18.42
CA PRO A 314 33.08 5.24 -19.42
C PRO A 314 32.25 5.09 -20.72
N PRO A 315 32.83 5.41 -21.89
CA PRO A 315 32.17 5.11 -23.16
C PRO A 315 31.73 3.64 -23.18
N LEU A 316 30.56 3.35 -23.74
CA LEU A 316 30.16 1.98 -24.05
C LEU A 316 31.17 1.35 -25.03
N GLU A 317 32.17 0.67 -24.48
CA GLU A 317 33.06 -0.27 -25.18
C GLU A 317 32.55 -1.72 -24.99
N TYR A 318 31.22 -1.86 -25.00
CA TYR A 318 30.65 -2.95 -25.78
C TYR A 318 30.88 -2.60 -27.25
N ASP A 319 31.38 -3.54 -28.07
CA ASP A 319 31.51 -3.32 -29.51
C ASP A 319 30.13 -2.98 -30.11
N ARG A 320 29.89 -1.68 -30.33
CA ARG A 320 28.61 -1.13 -30.81
C ARG A 320 28.44 -1.33 -32.30
N HIS A 321 29.55 -1.31 -33.03
CA HIS A 321 29.55 -1.78 -34.40
C HIS A 321 29.13 -3.26 -34.38
N ARG A 322 28.53 -3.72 -35.49
CA ARG A 322 28.78 -5.10 -35.85
C ARG A 322 30.30 -5.20 -36.02
N SER A 323 30.97 -5.96 -35.15
CA SER A 323 32.14 -6.73 -35.58
C SER A 323 31.67 -7.40 -36.88
N PRO A 324 32.18 -6.99 -38.07
CA PRO A 324 31.53 -7.42 -39.30
C PRO A 324 31.71 -8.93 -39.43
N ILE A 325 30.90 -9.58 -40.26
CA ILE A 325 31.08 -11.00 -40.57
C ILE A 325 32.25 -11.14 -41.58
N SER A 326 33.41 -10.62 -41.17
CA SER A 326 34.65 -10.41 -41.93
C SER A 326 35.85 -11.14 -41.32
N SER A 327 35.63 -11.95 -40.27
CA SER A 327 36.44 -13.13 -40.00
C SER A 327 35.99 -14.34 -40.83
N LEU A 328 34.79 -14.31 -41.44
CA LEU A 328 34.53 -15.15 -42.61
C LEU A 328 35.47 -14.69 -43.73
N SER A 329 36.30 -15.60 -44.22
CA SER A 329 37.21 -15.32 -45.33
C SER A 329 36.42 -14.82 -46.55
N LYS A 330 37.02 -13.90 -47.31
CA LYS A 330 36.44 -13.33 -48.55
C LYS A 330 36.26 -14.38 -49.67
N ASN A 331 36.63 -15.63 -49.43
CA ASN A 331 36.58 -16.74 -50.38
C ASN A 331 35.13 -17.18 -50.63
N PRO A 332 34.60 -17.07 -51.87
CA PRO A 332 33.19 -17.43 -52.16
C PRO A 332 32.81 -18.87 -51.79
N TRP A 333 33.77 -19.80 -51.87
CA TRP A 333 33.60 -21.19 -51.45
C TRP A 333 33.33 -21.35 -49.95
N VAL A 334 34.03 -20.61 -49.09
CA VAL A 334 33.82 -20.66 -47.63
C VAL A 334 32.46 -20.05 -47.28
N ILE A 335 32.08 -18.95 -47.94
CA ILE A 335 30.76 -18.33 -47.76
C ILE A 335 29.64 -19.30 -48.19
N ARG A 336 29.82 -20.06 -49.29
CA ARG A 336 28.88 -21.09 -49.72
C ARG A 336 28.81 -22.27 -48.73
N ALA A 337 29.95 -22.79 -48.27
CA ALA A 337 30.01 -23.89 -47.31
C ALA A 337 29.36 -23.52 -45.96
N VAL A 338 29.67 -22.33 -45.43
CA VAL A 338 29.04 -21.82 -44.19
C VAL A 338 27.54 -21.64 -44.39
N LYS A 339 27.07 -21.09 -45.52
CA LYS A 339 25.63 -20.97 -45.82
C LYS A 339 24.91 -22.31 -45.93
N ALA A 340 25.57 -23.36 -46.45
CA ALA A 340 25.01 -24.70 -46.53
C ALA A 340 24.91 -25.40 -45.15
N ILE A 341 25.87 -25.15 -44.26
CA ILE A 341 25.93 -25.76 -42.91
C ILE A 341 25.12 -24.97 -41.88
N ALA A 342 24.90 -23.66 -42.10
CA ALA A 342 24.20 -22.76 -41.17
C ALA A 342 22.80 -23.22 -40.70
N PRO A 343 21.93 -23.82 -41.54
CA PRO A 343 20.64 -24.38 -41.08
C PRO A 343 20.82 -25.53 -40.08
N PHE A 344 21.75 -26.45 -40.36
CA PHE A 344 22.04 -27.60 -39.50
C PHE A 344 22.66 -27.17 -38.16
N MET A 345 23.48 -26.12 -38.17
CA MET A 345 24.07 -25.50 -36.97
C MET A 345 23.13 -24.53 -36.23
N GLY A 346 21.85 -24.45 -36.59
CA GLY A 346 20.85 -23.66 -35.86
C GLY A 346 20.98 -22.12 -36.00
N TYR A 347 21.74 -21.61 -36.96
CA TYR A 347 21.89 -20.16 -37.18
C TYR A 347 20.59 -19.47 -37.61
N TYR A 348 19.65 -20.24 -38.17
CA TYR A 348 18.30 -19.80 -38.55
C TYR A 348 17.21 -20.22 -37.54
N SER A 349 17.59 -20.65 -36.33
CA SER A 349 16.63 -20.84 -35.24
C SER A 349 15.92 -19.52 -34.89
N LYS A 350 14.66 -19.60 -34.44
CA LYS A 350 13.91 -18.45 -33.91
C LYS A 350 14.69 -17.74 -32.79
N THR A 351 15.34 -18.48 -31.90
CA THR A 351 16.17 -17.92 -30.82
C THR A 351 17.39 -17.18 -31.35
N THR A 352 18.19 -17.81 -32.21
CA THR A 352 19.40 -17.20 -32.80
C THR A 352 19.07 -15.95 -33.63
N THR A 353 17.92 -15.95 -34.30
CA THR A 353 17.41 -14.79 -35.05
C THR A 353 16.96 -13.67 -34.10
N ALA A 354 16.16 -13.99 -33.08
CA ALA A 354 15.73 -13.01 -32.08
C ALA A 354 16.92 -12.37 -31.33
N ILE A 355 17.92 -13.15 -30.92
CA ILE A 355 19.17 -12.63 -30.30
C ILE A 355 19.84 -11.61 -31.22
N ARG A 356 19.94 -11.92 -32.52
CA ARG A 356 20.61 -11.09 -33.53
C ARG A 356 19.89 -9.77 -33.77
N GLU A 357 18.57 -9.81 -33.99
CA GLU A 357 17.82 -8.61 -34.40
C GLU A 357 17.29 -7.78 -33.21
N THR A 358 17.19 -8.33 -32.00
CA THR A 358 16.89 -7.53 -30.79
C THR A 358 18.09 -6.72 -30.28
N ARG A 359 19.34 -7.15 -30.55
CA ARG A 359 20.55 -6.41 -30.17
C ARG A 359 20.60 -4.98 -30.74
N PRO A 360 20.39 -4.73 -32.06
CA PRO A 360 20.34 -3.37 -32.58
C PRO A 360 19.13 -2.57 -32.08
N MET A 361 17.99 -3.21 -31.80
CA MET A 361 16.86 -2.51 -31.15
C MET A 361 17.26 -1.98 -29.76
N TYR A 362 17.92 -2.82 -28.95
CA TYR A 362 18.38 -2.42 -27.62
C TYR A 362 19.44 -1.32 -27.68
N ALA A 363 20.40 -1.41 -28.62
CA ALA A 363 21.43 -0.39 -28.80
C ALA A 363 20.80 1.01 -28.96
N LYS A 364 19.80 1.15 -29.83
CA LYS A 364 19.08 2.43 -30.02
C LYS A 364 18.35 2.93 -28.77
N CYS A 365 17.89 2.04 -27.89
CA CYS A 365 17.34 2.43 -26.58
C CYS A 365 18.42 2.95 -25.62
N GLY A 366 19.60 2.30 -25.59
CA GLY A 366 20.71 2.70 -24.72
C GLY A 366 21.40 4.00 -25.15
N GLU A 367 21.50 4.23 -26.46
CA GLU A 367 22.11 5.44 -27.06
C GLU A 367 21.26 6.70 -26.87
N ARG A 368 19.95 6.54 -26.63
CA ARG A 368 19.03 7.66 -26.45
C ARG A 368 19.41 8.56 -25.27
N LEU A 369 19.96 8.00 -24.18
CA LEU A 369 20.43 8.82 -23.06
C LEU A 369 21.61 9.71 -23.47
N GLU A 370 22.58 9.14 -24.21
CA GLU A 370 23.77 9.88 -24.65
C GLU A 370 23.36 11.06 -25.56
N GLN A 371 22.34 10.85 -26.40
CA GLN A 371 21.74 11.86 -27.28
C GLN A 371 20.89 12.93 -26.55
N GLU A 372 20.35 12.64 -25.36
CA GLU A 372 19.57 13.60 -24.55
C GLU A 372 20.31 14.14 -23.31
N THR A 373 21.60 13.82 -23.15
CA THR A 373 22.47 14.26 -22.05
C THR A 373 22.26 15.73 -21.66
N ASP A 374 22.17 16.61 -22.66
CA ASP A 374 21.99 18.05 -22.47
C ASP A 374 20.61 18.41 -21.90
N PHE A 375 19.54 17.87 -22.47
CA PHE A 375 18.16 18.10 -22.00
C PHE A 375 17.91 17.52 -20.60
N LEU A 376 18.49 16.35 -20.31
CA LEU A 376 18.28 15.64 -19.05
C LEU A 376 19.13 16.22 -17.90
N TYR A 377 20.37 16.64 -18.17
CA TYR A 377 21.36 16.95 -17.12
C TYR A 377 21.89 18.40 -17.09
N LYS A 378 21.87 19.17 -18.19
CA LYS A 378 22.37 20.56 -18.15
C LYS A 378 21.29 21.51 -17.62
N ALA A 379 21.52 22.06 -16.42
CA ALA A 379 20.81 23.24 -15.95
C ALA A 379 21.45 24.52 -16.55
N HIS A 380 21.09 24.87 -17.79
CA HIS A 380 21.80 25.91 -18.56
C HIS A 380 21.05 27.24 -18.62
N ILE A 381 21.25 28.07 -17.58
CA ILE A 381 21.29 29.56 -17.59
C ILE A 381 20.03 30.36 -18.02
N ALA A 382 19.09 29.83 -18.82
CA ALA A 382 17.98 30.61 -19.39
C ALA A 382 16.58 29.93 -19.33
N GLY A 383 16.44 28.82 -18.61
CA GLY A 383 15.17 28.10 -18.44
C GLY A 383 15.40 26.70 -17.84
N ILE A 384 14.48 26.21 -17.00
CA ILE A 384 14.67 24.95 -16.25
C ILE A 384 13.61 23.92 -16.66
N GLU A 385 13.99 23.04 -17.60
CA GLU A 385 13.12 21.94 -18.05
C GLU A 385 13.27 20.69 -17.15
N CYS A 386 14.16 19.75 -17.47
CA CYS A 386 14.20 18.44 -16.79
C CYS A 386 15.11 18.35 -15.55
N ALA A 387 16.35 18.85 -15.60
CA ALA A 387 17.30 18.91 -14.47
C ALA A 387 17.32 17.66 -13.54
N LEU A 388 17.50 16.47 -14.13
CA LEU A 388 17.67 15.21 -13.40
C LEU A 388 19.13 15.03 -12.94
N PRO A 389 19.40 14.27 -11.87
CA PRO A 389 20.77 14.03 -11.43
C PRO A 389 21.45 13.01 -12.37
N PRO A 390 22.71 13.23 -12.82
CA PRO A 390 23.45 12.27 -13.65
C PRO A 390 23.89 11.07 -12.80
N THR A 391 23.04 10.05 -12.75
CA THR A 391 23.26 8.84 -11.94
C THR A 391 22.93 7.58 -12.72
N TYR A 392 23.50 6.45 -12.28
CA TYR A 392 23.15 5.12 -12.77
C TYR A 392 21.64 4.84 -12.69
N GLN A 393 20.96 5.30 -11.62
CA GLN A 393 19.51 5.12 -11.45
C GLN A 393 18.72 5.90 -12.52
N THR A 394 19.16 7.12 -12.86
CA THR A 394 18.54 7.92 -13.92
C THR A 394 18.71 7.28 -15.29
N TRP A 395 19.92 6.80 -15.61
CA TRP A 395 20.18 6.02 -16.83
C TRP A 395 19.26 4.79 -16.90
N PHE A 396 19.18 4.00 -15.82
CA PHE A 396 18.36 2.79 -15.77
C PHE A 396 16.88 3.11 -16.01
N GLN A 397 16.31 4.11 -15.33
CA GLN A 397 14.89 4.47 -15.46
C GLN A 397 14.54 5.05 -16.84
N PHE A 398 15.43 5.87 -17.43
CA PHE A 398 15.24 6.42 -18.77
C PHE A 398 15.36 5.33 -19.86
N THR A 399 16.32 4.41 -19.72
CA THR A 399 16.49 3.27 -20.64
C THR A 399 15.33 2.28 -20.51
N LEU A 400 14.88 2.02 -19.27
CA LEU A 400 13.72 1.18 -18.96
C LEU A 400 12.45 1.69 -19.66
N LEU A 401 12.22 3.01 -19.73
CA LEU A 401 11.08 3.58 -20.43
C LEU A 401 11.07 3.18 -21.92
N HIS A 402 12.20 3.31 -22.61
CA HIS A 402 12.33 2.96 -24.02
C HIS A 402 12.23 1.45 -24.27
N VAL A 403 12.84 0.63 -23.39
CA VAL A 403 12.68 -0.84 -23.40
C VAL A 403 11.22 -1.24 -23.20
N LEU A 404 10.46 -0.54 -22.35
CA LEU A 404 9.03 -0.80 -22.13
C LEU A 404 8.16 -0.38 -23.33
N ILE A 405 8.42 0.76 -23.96
CA ILE A 405 7.76 1.17 -25.22
C ILE A 405 7.95 0.09 -26.31
N LEU A 406 9.20 -0.37 -26.51
CA LEU A 406 9.51 -1.41 -27.48
C LEU A 406 8.88 -2.77 -27.10
N THR A 407 8.91 -3.14 -25.82
CA THR A 407 8.26 -4.35 -25.31
C THR A 407 6.76 -4.35 -25.61
N ALA A 408 6.09 -3.19 -25.54
CA ALA A 408 4.68 -3.08 -25.91
C ALA A 408 4.43 -3.44 -27.39
N ARG A 409 5.29 -3.03 -28.33
CA ARG A 409 5.17 -3.45 -29.74
C ARG A 409 5.51 -4.92 -29.95
N LEU A 410 6.53 -5.45 -29.26
CA LEU A 410 6.89 -6.88 -29.35
C LEU A 410 5.79 -7.81 -28.81
N ARG A 411 4.97 -7.36 -27.85
CA ARG A 411 3.77 -8.09 -27.37
C ARG A 411 2.65 -8.20 -28.41
N ALA A 412 2.64 -7.33 -29.42
CA ALA A 412 1.64 -7.36 -30.50
C ALA A 412 2.00 -8.33 -31.64
N LEU A 413 3.24 -8.82 -31.68
CA LEU A 413 3.65 -9.89 -32.61
C LEU A 413 2.91 -11.21 -32.33
N PRO A 414 2.84 -12.15 -33.30
CA PRO A 414 2.32 -13.49 -33.07
C PRO A 414 2.93 -14.19 -31.84
N PRO A 415 2.14 -14.94 -31.07
CA PRO A 415 2.52 -15.39 -29.71
C PRO A 415 3.75 -16.29 -29.67
N ASP A 416 4.03 -17.02 -30.75
CA ASP A 416 5.19 -17.90 -30.89
C ASP A 416 6.52 -17.15 -30.99
N ASP A 417 6.51 -15.98 -31.65
CA ASP A 417 7.71 -15.15 -31.86
C ASP A 417 7.84 -14.12 -30.72
N SER A 418 6.72 -13.54 -30.31
CA SER A 418 6.62 -12.47 -29.31
C SER A 418 7.33 -12.81 -28.00
N ARG A 419 7.19 -14.04 -27.50
CA ARG A 419 7.82 -14.47 -26.23
C ARG A 419 9.34 -14.50 -26.33
N THR A 420 9.88 -14.98 -27.46
CA THR A 420 11.32 -15.07 -27.69
C THR A 420 11.93 -13.68 -27.90
N TYR A 421 11.32 -12.84 -28.74
CA TYR A 421 11.82 -11.47 -28.98
C TYR A 421 11.77 -10.60 -27.71
N GLN A 422 10.73 -10.72 -26.87
CA GLN A 422 10.71 -10.05 -25.57
C GLN A 422 11.82 -10.56 -24.64
N ALA A 423 12.02 -11.89 -24.55
CA ALA A 423 13.05 -12.46 -23.69
C ALA A 423 14.46 -11.98 -24.06
N GLU A 424 14.81 -11.98 -25.36
CA GLU A 424 16.15 -11.56 -25.80
C GLU A 424 16.36 -10.04 -25.67
N LEU A 425 15.35 -9.21 -25.92
CA LEU A 425 15.42 -7.77 -25.62
C LEU A 425 15.71 -7.51 -24.13
N ILE A 426 15.06 -8.26 -23.24
CA ILE A 426 15.27 -8.16 -21.79
C ILE A 426 16.67 -8.69 -21.42
N ASN A 427 17.16 -9.76 -22.05
CA ASN A 427 18.51 -10.27 -21.84
C ASN A 427 19.58 -9.20 -22.17
N HIS A 428 19.49 -8.53 -23.33
CA HIS A 428 20.42 -7.46 -23.69
C HIS A 428 20.39 -6.29 -22.68
N PHE A 429 19.20 -5.90 -22.20
CA PHE A 429 19.06 -4.87 -21.18
C PHE A 429 19.71 -5.26 -19.84
N PHE A 430 19.50 -6.49 -19.36
CA PHE A 430 20.10 -6.95 -18.10
C PHE A 430 21.62 -7.18 -18.20
N LEU A 431 22.15 -7.49 -19.39
CA LEU A 431 23.60 -7.52 -19.63
C LEU A 431 24.23 -6.12 -19.54
N ASP A 432 23.61 -5.08 -20.12
CA ASP A 432 24.13 -3.70 -20.04
C ASP A 432 24.05 -3.15 -18.59
N ILE A 433 22.95 -3.43 -17.87
CA ILE A 433 22.81 -3.20 -16.42
C ILE A 433 23.99 -3.83 -15.66
N GLU A 434 24.26 -5.11 -15.90
CA GLU A 434 25.32 -5.85 -15.20
C GLU A 434 26.73 -5.32 -15.54
N HIS A 435 26.99 -4.99 -16.81
CA HIS A 435 28.25 -4.41 -17.26
C HIS A 435 28.49 -3.01 -16.65
N ARG A 436 27.53 -2.08 -16.79
CA ARG A 436 27.65 -0.72 -16.25
C ARG A 436 27.76 -0.71 -14.73
N MET A 437 27.04 -1.59 -14.05
CA MET A 437 27.15 -1.74 -12.60
C MET A 437 28.54 -2.28 -12.19
N ARG A 438 29.12 -3.25 -12.91
CA ARG A 438 30.51 -3.69 -12.64
C ARG A 438 31.53 -2.60 -12.98
N ALA A 439 31.28 -1.74 -13.97
CA ALA A 439 32.13 -0.58 -14.26
C ALA A 439 32.10 0.45 -13.12
N VAL A 440 30.92 0.77 -12.58
CA VAL A 440 30.75 1.74 -11.47
C VAL A 440 31.25 1.20 -10.12
N LEU A 441 31.00 -0.07 -9.81
CA LEU A 441 31.43 -0.67 -8.53
C LEU A 441 32.87 -1.23 -8.56
N GLY A 442 33.42 -1.48 -9.74
CA GLY A 442 34.77 -1.99 -9.98
C GLY A 442 34.85 -3.51 -10.22
N PRO A 443 35.90 -4.01 -10.90
CA PRO A 443 35.99 -5.39 -11.38
C PRO A 443 36.23 -6.45 -10.28
N LYS A 444 36.49 -6.05 -9.03
CA LYS A 444 36.79 -6.95 -7.90
C LYS A 444 35.64 -7.08 -6.89
N VAL A 445 34.43 -6.67 -7.26
CA VAL A 445 33.25 -6.66 -6.39
C VAL A 445 32.74 -8.08 -6.14
N PRO A 446 32.42 -8.48 -4.89
CA PRO A 446 31.81 -9.76 -4.61
C PRO A 446 30.48 -9.96 -5.35
N GLU A 447 30.37 -11.06 -6.09
CA GLU A 447 29.22 -11.39 -6.95
C GLU A 447 27.86 -11.41 -6.21
N ARG A 448 27.86 -11.61 -4.89
CA ARG A 448 26.67 -11.47 -4.03
C ARG A 448 26.09 -10.04 -4.04
N ILE A 449 26.92 -9.01 -4.17
CA ILE A 449 26.50 -7.61 -4.21
C ILE A 449 25.91 -7.28 -5.58
N VAL A 450 26.60 -7.68 -6.64
CA VAL A 450 26.12 -7.65 -8.04
C VAL A 450 24.73 -8.28 -8.13
N LYS A 451 24.58 -9.54 -7.68
CA LYS A 451 23.28 -10.23 -7.67
C LYS A 451 22.25 -9.56 -6.76
N GLY A 452 22.65 -8.87 -5.69
CA GLY A 452 21.75 -8.08 -4.86
C GLY A 452 21.06 -6.98 -5.68
N TYR A 453 21.85 -6.10 -6.27
CA TYR A 453 21.34 -5.00 -7.10
C TYR A 453 20.62 -5.50 -8.38
N LEU A 454 21.06 -6.60 -9.01
CA LEU A 454 20.32 -7.18 -10.15
C LEU A 454 18.91 -7.66 -9.76
N ASN A 455 18.72 -8.19 -8.55
CA ASN A 455 17.37 -8.50 -8.05
C ASN A 455 16.53 -7.22 -7.90
N GLU A 456 17.11 -6.15 -7.36
CA GLU A 456 16.43 -4.85 -7.20
C GLU A 456 16.06 -4.22 -8.56
N MET A 457 16.96 -4.26 -9.55
CA MET A 457 16.69 -3.77 -10.91
C MET A 457 15.63 -4.61 -11.64
N ARG A 458 15.62 -5.94 -11.45
CA ARG A 458 14.57 -6.82 -11.97
C ARG A 458 13.21 -6.51 -11.35
N ASP A 459 13.18 -6.27 -10.04
CA ASP A 459 11.92 -6.01 -9.35
C ASP A 459 11.40 -4.59 -9.66
N GLN A 460 12.30 -3.63 -9.92
CA GLN A 460 11.96 -2.34 -10.55
C GLN A 460 11.45 -2.48 -11.99
N TRP A 461 12.07 -3.30 -12.85
CA TRP A 461 11.57 -3.58 -14.20
C TRP A 461 10.16 -4.18 -14.17
N ARG A 462 9.89 -5.14 -13.28
CA ARG A 462 8.55 -5.74 -13.09
C ARG A 462 7.51 -4.72 -12.61
N GLY A 463 7.85 -3.91 -11.60
CA GLY A 463 6.95 -2.86 -11.09
C GLY A 463 6.76 -1.69 -12.05
N GLY A 464 7.77 -1.40 -12.88
CA GLY A 464 7.75 -0.43 -13.95
C GLY A 464 6.84 -0.87 -15.09
N GLY A 465 6.96 -2.12 -15.55
CA GLY A 465 6.11 -2.69 -16.61
C GLY A 465 4.62 -2.62 -16.26
N VAL A 466 4.20 -3.15 -15.10
CA VAL A 466 2.79 -3.12 -14.68
C VAL A 466 2.26 -1.69 -14.55
N ALA A 467 3.09 -0.73 -14.14
CA ALA A 467 2.71 0.67 -14.05
C ALA A 467 2.59 1.35 -15.42
N PHE A 468 3.53 1.07 -16.33
CA PHE A 468 3.54 1.58 -17.70
C PHE A 468 2.35 1.03 -18.50
N ASP A 469 2.07 -0.26 -18.38
CA ASP A 469 0.94 -0.93 -19.02
C ASP A 469 -0.40 -0.32 -18.58
N LEU A 470 -0.55 -0.01 -17.28
CA LEU A 470 -1.71 0.72 -16.74
C LEU A 470 -1.80 2.15 -17.31
N GLY A 471 -0.69 2.88 -17.41
CA GLY A 471 -0.65 4.23 -18.00
C GLY A 471 -0.97 4.27 -19.50
N ILE A 472 -0.61 3.22 -20.26
CA ILE A 472 -1.01 3.10 -21.65
C ILE A 472 -2.54 2.92 -21.77
N ILE A 473 -3.12 2.06 -20.94
CA ILE A 473 -4.54 1.68 -21.00
C ILE A 473 -5.47 2.80 -20.50
N ASP A 474 -5.13 3.43 -19.37
CA ASP A 474 -5.99 4.41 -18.69
C ASP A 474 -5.89 5.82 -19.33
N THR A 475 -5.35 6.81 -18.62
CA THR A 475 -5.33 8.22 -19.00
C THR A 475 -3.91 8.77 -19.06
N ASP A 476 -3.72 9.88 -19.77
CA ASP A 476 -2.43 10.58 -19.84
C ASP A 476 -2.00 11.16 -18.49
N ALA A 477 -2.95 11.48 -17.61
CA ALA A 477 -2.68 11.83 -16.22
C ALA A 477 -2.10 10.66 -15.42
N THR A 478 -2.64 9.45 -15.59
CA THR A 478 -2.09 8.23 -14.99
C THR A 478 -0.70 7.90 -15.57
N LEU A 479 -0.52 8.02 -16.88
CA LEU A 479 0.80 7.82 -17.52
C LEU A 479 1.85 8.81 -16.99
N ALA A 480 1.51 10.10 -16.89
CA ALA A 480 2.36 11.12 -16.27
C ALA A 480 2.73 10.77 -14.82
N GLY A 481 1.76 10.30 -14.02
CA GLY A 481 1.97 9.87 -12.64
C GLY A 481 2.97 8.71 -12.52
N MET A 482 2.93 7.76 -13.46
CA MET A 482 3.88 6.63 -13.47
C MET A 482 5.29 7.04 -13.94
N ILE A 483 5.38 7.92 -14.94
CA ILE A 483 6.65 8.53 -15.38
C ILE A 483 7.26 9.34 -14.23
N TRP A 484 6.47 10.18 -13.55
CA TRP A 484 6.90 10.94 -12.38
C TRP A 484 7.42 10.02 -11.26
N ARG A 485 6.64 9.01 -10.87
CA ARG A 485 7.00 8.07 -9.80
C ARG A 485 8.28 7.28 -10.08
N ASN A 486 8.52 6.92 -11.34
CA ASN A 486 9.65 6.06 -11.71
C ASN A 486 10.92 6.87 -12.04
N LEU A 487 10.81 8.00 -12.74
CA LEU A 487 11.94 8.80 -13.24
C LEU A 487 12.25 10.05 -12.38
N PHE A 488 11.23 10.73 -11.85
CA PHE A 488 11.40 12.04 -11.19
C PHE A 488 11.34 12.01 -9.66
N ALA A 489 10.62 11.05 -9.05
CA ALA A 489 10.44 10.99 -7.59
C ALA A 489 11.74 10.71 -6.79
N SER A 490 12.83 10.35 -7.45
CA SER A 490 14.16 10.20 -6.82
C SER A 490 14.89 11.53 -6.58
N ARG A 491 14.29 12.69 -6.93
CA ARG A 491 14.91 14.02 -6.77
C ARG A 491 14.93 14.50 -5.31
N ASP A 492 13.97 14.11 -4.47
CA ASP A 492 13.79 14.60 -3.10
C ASP A 492 14.71 13.91 -2.06
N GLY A 493 15.98 13.70 -2.43
CA GLY A 493 17.01 13.14 -1.56
C GLY A 493 17.43 14.12 -0.45
N LYS A 494 17.41 13.67 0.81
CA LYS A 494 17.65 14.51 2.00
C LYS A 494 18.98 15.28 2.04
N GLU A 495 19.97 14.88 1.24
CA GLU A 495 21.30 15.49 1.21
C GLU A 495 21.43 16.68 0.24
N ARG A 496 20.46 16.91 -0.67
CA ARG A 496 20.46 18.07 -1.58
C ARG A 496 19.40 19.11 -1.22
N ARG A 497 19.36 19.48 0.07
CA ARG A 497 18.64 20.67 0.56
C ARG A 497 19.46 21.97 0.48
N VAL A 498 20.52 21.95 -0.34
CA VAL A 498 21.50 23.02 -0.50
C VAL A 498 21.59 23.35 -2.00
N LEU A 499 21.26 24.59 -2.35
CA LEU A 499 21.39 25.18 -3.69
C LEU A 499 20.58 24.51 -4.82
N LEU A 500 19.35 24.10 -4.51
CA LEU A 500 18.24 24.20 -5.47
C LEU A 500 17.16 25.10 -4.86
N ALA A 501 16.48 25.86 -5.70
CA ALA A 501 15.52 26.88 -5.30
C ALA A 501 14.18 26.26 -4.83
N SER A 502 13.11 27.05 -4.76
CA SER A 502 11.82 26.55 -4.30
C SER A 502 11.29 25.45 -5.24
N ALA A 503 10.43 24.57 -4.73
CA ALA A 503 9.72 23.58 -5.56
C ALA A 503 8.69 24.20 -6.54
N GLN A 504 8.77 25.52 -6.75
CA GLN A 504 8.00 26.35 -7.67
C GLN A 504 8.82 26.71 -8.92
N ASP A 505 10.15 26.57 -8.89
CA ASP A 505 11.07 27.07 -9.92
C ASP A 505 11.50 26.00 -10.96
N ILE A 506 10.67 24.96 -11.17
CA ILE A 506 10.92 23.89 -12.15
C ILE A 506 9.62 23.59 -12.88
N GLU A 507 9.63 23.61 -14.22
CA GLU A 507 8.47 23.26 -15.05
C GLU A 507 8.21 21.74 -15.11
N LEU A 508 8.03 21.12 -13.94
CA LEU A 508 7.73 19.69 -13.84
C LEU A 508 6.48 19.27 -14.66
N PRO A 509 5.38 20.06 -14.71
CA PRO A 509 4.24 19.76 -15.59
C PRO A 509 4.60 19.76 -17.09
N SER A 510 5.33 20.79 -17.55
CA SER A 510 5.82 20.93 -18.94
C SER A 510 6.67 19.73 -19.35
N SER A 511 7.65 19.36 -18.51
CA SER A 511 8.54 18.22 -18.74
C SER A 511 7.79 16.88 -18.70
N LEU A 512 6.85 16.67 -17.77
CA LEU A 512 6.01 15.46 -17.75
C LEU A 512 5.12 15.37 -19.00
N TYR A 513 4.58 16.49 -19.49
CA TYR A 513 3.84 16.55 -20.75
C TYR A 513 4.73 16.15 -21.94
N LYS A 514 5.95 16.68 -22.07
CA LYS A 514 6.91 16.28 -23.13
C LYS A 514 7.17 14.76 -23.11
N PHE A 515 7.38 14.17 -21.93
CA PHE A 515 7.57 12.72 -21.79
C PHE A 515 6.32 11.89 -22.14
N VAL A 516 5.12 12.33 -21.73
CA VAL A 516 3.85 11.63 -22.08
C VAL A 516 3.60 11.67 -23.58
N VAL A 517 3.75 12.84 -24.21
CA VAL A 517 3.58 13.00 -25.66
C VAL A 517 4.62 12.18 -26.43
N HIS A 518 5.86 12.12 -25.96
CA HIS A 518 6.89 11.23 -26.53
C HIS A 518 6.43 9.77 -26.48
N VAL A 519 6.05 9.25 -25.30
CA VAL A 519 5.58 7.85 -25.17
C VAL A 519 4.41 7.55 -26.12
N ARG A 520 3.41 8.44 -26.20
CA ARG A 520 2.26 8.28 -27.13
C ARG A 520 2.67 8.33 -28.60
N ARG A 521 3.57 9.25 -28.98
CA ARG A 521 4.11 9.39 -30.34
C ARG A 521 4.87 8.14 -30.77
N GLU A 522 5.79 7.65 -29.94
CA GLU A 522 6.61 6.50 -30.29
C GLU A 522 5.81 5.20 -30.33
N LEU A 523 4.81 5.01 -29.44
CA LEU A 523 3.89 3.86 -29.52
C LEU A 523 3.12 3.86 -30.85
N LYS A 524 2.52 4.98 -31.23
CA LYS A 524 1.81 5.13 -32.52
C LYS A 524 2.75 4.98 -33.74
N ARG A 525 4.01 5.40 -33.60
CA ARG A 525 5.03 5.20 -34.65
C ARG A 525 5.38 3.72 -34.83
N LEU A 526 5.58 2.99 -33.73
CA LEU A 526 5.89 1.55 -33.76
C LEU A 526 4.69 0.69 -34.22
N GLU A 527 3.46 1.12 -33.92
CA GLU A 527 2.22 0.52 -34.43
C GLU A 527 2.15 0.53 -35.97
N GLY A 528 2.64 1.60 -36.61
CA GLY A 528 2.68 1.75 -38.06
C GLY A 528 3.80 0.99 -38.80
N ILE A 529 4.68 0.26 -38.10
CA ILE A 529 5.73 -0.57 -38.71
C ILE A 529 5.21 -2.00 -38.92
N SER A 530 5.57 -2.66 -40.02
CA SER A 530 5.14 -4.04 -40.30
C SER A 530 5.72 -5.05 -39.29
N ASP A 531 5.00 -6.15 -39.03
CA ASP A 531 5.50 -7.21 -38.13
C ASP A 531 6.81 -7.85 -38.61
N GLU A 532 7.02 -7.94 -39.92
CA GLU A 532 8.26 -8.49 -40.49
C GLU A 532 9.43 -7.51 -40.39
N ASP A 533 9.21 -6.21 -40.57
CA ASP A 533 10.22 -5.17 -40.30
C ASP A 533 10.61 -5.13 -38.81
N ILE A 534 9.63 -5.28 -37.91
CA ILE A 534 9.91 -5.44 -36.48
C ILE A 534 10.75 -6.71 -36.23
N LYS A 535 10.42 -7.87 -36.83
CA LYS A 535 11.22 -9.11 -36.68
C LYS A 535 12.66 -8.96 -37.21
N LEU A 536 12.87 -8.12 -38.24
CA LEU A 536 14.19 -7.80 -38.81
C LEU A 536 14.96 -6.70 -38.07
N GLY A 537 14.40 -6.11 -37.00
CA GLY A 537 15.06 -5.05 -36.24
C GLY A 537 14.94 -3.65 -36.85
N HIS A 538 14.14 -3.46 -37.90
CA HIS A 538 13.95 -2.21 -38.63
C HIS A 538 13.03 -1.22 -37.89
N ILE A 539 13.31 -0.93 -36.61
CA ILE A 539 12.47 -0.08 -35.74
C ILE A 539 12.53 1.44 -36.04
N GLY A 540 13.20 1.86 -37.12
CA GLY A 540 13.50 3.26 -37.42
C GLY A 540 14.46 3.91 -36.41
N GLU A 541 14.44 5.25 -36.34
CA GLU A 541 15.06 6.01 -35.25
C GLU A 541 14.02 6.47 -34.22
N TRP A 542 14.47 6.71 -32.99
CA TRP A 542 13.63 7.28 -31.92
C TRP A 542 13.48 8.79 -32.10
N GLY A 543 12.25 9.31 -31.96
CA GLY A 543 12.03 10.75 -31.92
C GLY A 543 12.52 11.37 -30.62
N THR A 544 13.04 12.59 -30.67
CA THR A 544 13.55 13.32 -29.49
C THR A 544 12.45 13.79 -28.53
N VAL A 545 12.69 13.82 -27.22
CA VAL A 545 11.77 14.37 -26.19
C VAL A 545 11.83 15.90 -26.20
N SER A 546 13.02 16.50 -26.25
CA SER A 546 13.20 17.97 -26.30
C SER A 546 12.70 18.65 -27.58
N SER A 547 12.35 17.90 -28.63
CA SER A 547 11.69 18.44 -29.82
C SER A 547 10.19 18.67 -29.64
N ILE A 548 9.63 18.32 -28.48
CA ILE A 548 8.22 18.52 -28.14
C ILE A 548 8.08 19.85 -27.40
N GLN A 549 7.31 20.77 -27.98
CA GLN A 549 6.87 21.98 -27.30
C GLN A 549 5.69 21.64 -26.38
N ALA A 550 5.68 22.20 -25.17
CA ALA A 550 4.51 22.21 -24.30
C ALA A 550 3.61 23.40 -24.66
N PRO A 551 2.27 23.28 -24.57
CA PRO A 551 1.38 24.40 -24.82
C PRO A 551 1.54 25.48 -23.73
N GLU A 552 1.33 26.74 -24.11
CA GLU A 552 1.28 27.85 -23.15
C GLU A 552 0.19 27.59 -22.09
N GLY A 553 0.52 27.82 -20.81
CA GLY A 553 -0.34 27.44 -19.69
C GLY A 553 -0.20 25.99 -19.20
N ALA A 554 0.69 25.16 -19.78
CA ALA A 554 0.93 23.79 -19.28
C ALA A 554 1.43 23.70 -17.82
N ALA A 555 1.91 24.80 -17.24
CA ALA A 555 2.24 24.91 -15.81
C ALA A 555 0.98 24.88 -14.92
N ASP A 556 -0.18 25.33 -15.42
CA ASP A 556 -1.43 25.34 -14.67
C ASP A 556 -2.11 23.96 -14.69
N TYR A 557 -2.17 23.35 -13.51
CA TYR A 557 -2.71 22.01 -13.30
C TYR A 557 -4.16 21.84 -13.80
N GLU A 558 -4.97 22.89 -13.76
CA GLU A 558 -6.37 22.86 -14.22
C GLU A 558 -6.47 22.92 -15.77
N ALA A 559 -5.60 23.69 -16.44
CA ALA A 559 -5.50 23.71 -17.91
C ALA A 559 -4.98 22.36 -18.45
N TRP A 560 -4.02 21.76 -17.76
CA TRP A 560 -3.49 20.43 -18.11
C TRP A 560 -4.54 19.32 -17.95
N GLN A 561 -5.43 19.39 -16.96
CA GLN A 561 -6.56 18.44 -16.86
C GLN A 561 -7.57 18.59 -18.01
N ALA A 562 -7.79 19.81 -18.52
CA ALA A 562 -8.67 20.02 -19.67
C ALA A 562 -8.09 19.45 -20.98
N THR A 563 -6.81 19.72 -21.27
CA THR A 563 -6.11 19.19 -22.46
C THR A 563 -5.81 17.69 -22.37
N GLY A 564 -5.68 17.14 -21.15
CA GLY A 564 -5.46 15.71 -20.91
C GLY A 564 -6.60 14.78 -21.34
N GLN A 565 -7.76 15.31 -21.73
CA GLN A 565 -8.87 14.52 -22.28
C GLN A 565 -8.80 14.34 -23.80
N THR A 566 -8.05 15.17 -24.53
CA THR A 566 -8.21 15.32 -26.00
C THR A 566 -7.24 14.55 -26.89
N ILE A 567 -6.18 13.92 -26.37
CA ILE A 567 -5.20 13.20 -27.21
C ILE A 567 -5.79 11.92 -27.85
N ARG A 568 -6.79 11.29 -27.22
CA ARG A 568 -7.49 10.11 -27.78
C ARG A 568 -8.56 10.46 -28.85
N THR A 569 -9.01 11.71 -28.96
CA THR A 569 -10.16 12.09 -29.79
C THR A 569 -9.79 12.75 -31.13
N GLY A 570 -8.51 13.01 -31.39
CA GLY A 570 -8.01 13.66 -32.61
C GLY A 570 -8.27 12.96 -33.95
N GLY A 571 -8.99 11.83 -33.96
CA GLY A 571 -9.42 11.11 -35.17
C GLY A 571 -10.77 11.55 -35.75
N LYS A 572 -11.48 12.52 -35.14
CA LYS A 572 -12.85 12.92 -35.57
C LYS A 572 -13.09 14.41 -35.90
N GLN A 573 -12.10 15.29 -35.77
CA GLN A 573 -12.25 16.72 -36.10
C GLN A 573 -11.57 17.15 -37.41
N ALA A 574 -10.75 16.29 -38.03
CA ALA A 574 -10.09 16.58 -39.31
C ALA A 574 -10.95 16.30 -40.56
N ALA A 575 -12.25 16.05 -40.39
CA ALA A 575 -13.21 15.71 -41.46
C ALA A 575 -14.36 16.71 -41.59
N ALA A 576 -14.16 17.94 -41.10
CA ALA A 576 -15.16 19.02 -41.09
C ALA A 576 -14.57 20.39 -41.48
N SER A 577 -13.44 20.40 -42.20
CA SER A 577 -12.82 21.59 -42.80
C SER A 577 -11.80 21.15 -43.87
N GLY A 578 -12.28 20.91 -45.08
CA GLY A 578 -11.54 20.30 -46.20
C GLY A 578 -12.49 19.60 -47.15
#